data_AF-A0A6C0IEU4-F1
#
_entry.id   AF-A0A6C0IEU4-F1
#
_cell.length_a   1.000
_cell.length_b   1.000
_cell.length_c   1.000
_cell.angle_alpha   90.00
_cell.angle_beta   90.00
_cell.angle_gamma   90.00
#
_symmetry.space_group_name_H-M   'P 1'
#
loop_
_entity.id
_entity.type
_entity.pdbx_description
1 polymer ?
#
loop_
_entity_poly.entity_id
_entity_poly.type
_entity_poly.pdbx_seq_one_letter_code
_entity_poly.pdbx_strand_id
1 'polypeptide(L)'
;MSFPPPTNSTVSTNPIENTINSLNSNPYFIGSMMILLNLGGRHLATGLTPEQDKFFQHPWFRRILIFVVFFVGTRNALTSLFMSILINLILSYLLNDQSDMYLLKPNIKEKKVETSFDKDVSGAPIYTGLTPEETEIHKRLTEKLNKISKIDEKVKEPEPQDISSQITQVYSEIMGKL
;
A
#
# COMPACT_ATOMS: atom_id res chain seq x y z
N MET A 1 36.25 -66.79 12.99
CA MET A 1 35.74 -65.73 13.89
C MET A 1 34.80 -64.87 13.06
N SER A 2 33.49 -65.07 13.22
CA SER A 2 32.46 -64.23 12.59
C SER A 2 32.15 -63.07 13.53
N PHE A 3 32.24 -61.84 13.01
CA PHE A 3 31.86 -60.65 13.74
C PHE A 3 30.34 -60.65 13.99
N PRO A 4 29.88 -60.18 15.17
CA PRO A 4 28.45 -60.05 15.43
C PRO A 4 27.83 -59.04 14.44
N PRO A 5 26.58 -59.28 13.99
CA PRO A 5 25.89 -58.35 13.11
C PRO A 5 25.72 -56.99 13.81
N PRO A 6 25.76 -55.87 13.06
CA PRO A 6 25.55 -54.55 13.64
C PRO A 6 24.17 -54.50 14.30
N THR A 7 24.16 -54.32 15.62
CA THR A 7 22.95 -54.05 16.37
C THR A 7 22.46 -52.66 15.97
N ASN A 8 21.42 -52.59 15.14
CA ASN A 8 20.69 -51.36 14.91
C ASN A 8 20.08 -50.95 16.25
N SER A 9 20.75 -50.04 16.95
CA SER A 9 20.24 -49.40 18.15
C SER A 9 18.94 -48.71 17.77
N THR A 10 17.81 -49.33 18.15
CA THR A 10 16.48 -48.71 18.10
C THR A 10 16.53 -47.52 19.04
N VAL A 11 16.87 -46.36 18.50
CA VAL A 11 16.82 -45.08 19.20
C VAL A 11 15.39 -44.95 19.72
N SER A 12 15.24 -44.81 21.03
CA SER A 12 13.96 -44.50 21.67
C SER A 12 13.55 -43.10 21.24
N THR A 13 12.98 -42.99 20.04
CA THR A 13 12.48 -41.73 19.53
C THR A 13 11.20 -41.37 20.26
N ASN A 14 11.13 -40.14 20.74
CA ASN A 14 9.94 -39.61 21.38
C ASN A 14 8.74 -39.79 20.43
N PRO A 15 7.52 -40.09 20.93
CA PRO A 15 6.36 -40.32 20.07
C PRO A 15 6.08 -39.13 19.15
N ILE A 16 6.35 -37.91 19.63
CA ILE A 16 6.23 -36.66 18.87
C ILE A 16 7.20 -36.62 17.69
N GLU A 17 8.45 -37.03 17.89
CA GLU A 17 9.46 -37.06 16.82
C GLU A 17 9.09 -38.07 15.75
N ASN A 18 8.54 -39.22 16.14
CA ASN A 18 8.05 -40.21 15.17
C ASN A 18 6.92 -39.66 14.33
N THR A 19 5.95 -38.94 14.91
CA THR A 19 4.87 -38.29 14.16
C THR A 19 5.39 -37.22 13.22
N ILE A 20 6.33 -36.38 13.66
CA ILE A 20 6.92 -35.33 12.81
C ILE A 20 7.70 -35.95 11.65
N ASN A 21 8.50 -36.99 11.90
CA ASN A 21 9.29 -37.67 10.88
C ASN A 21 8.42 -38.39 9.86
N SER A 22 7.31 -38.99 10.30
CA SER A 22 6.34 -39.63 9.40
C SER A 22 5.55 -38.60 8.59
N LEU A 23 5.27 -37.41 9.13
CA LEU A 23 4.67 -36.31 8.36
C LEU A 23 5.64 -35.76 7.30
N ASN A 24 6.89 -35.51 7.68
CA ASN A 24 7.91 -34.92 6.80
C ASN A 24 8.28 -35.82 5.62
N SER A 25 8.21 -37.14 5.79
CA SER A 25 8.49 -38.12 4.73
C SER A 25 7.27 -38.51 3.90
N ASN A 26 6.06 -38.11 4.30
CA ASN A 26 4.83 -38.50 3.62
C ASN A 26 4.67 -37.78 2.26
N PRO A 27 4.69 -38.52 1.12
CA PRO A 27 4.63 -37.93 -0.21
C PRO A 27 3.33 -37.19 -0.49
N TYR A 28 2.20 -37.59 0.12
CA TYR A 28 0.93 -36.88 -0.01
C TYR A 28 0.96 -35.51 0.67
N PHE A 29 1.54 -35.45 1.87
CA PHE A 29 1.71 -34.20 2.59
C PHE A 29 2.60 -33.24 1.78
N ILE A 30 3.73 -33.75 1.32
CA ILE A 30 4.67 -33.04 0.45
C ILE A 30 4.00 -32.50 -0.82
N GLY A 31 3.26 -33.36 -1.53
CA GLY A 31 2.56 -32.98 -2.75
C GLY A 31 1.50 -31.90 -2.49
N SER A 32 0.74 -32.02 -1.39
CA SER A 32 -0.25 -31.02 -1.01
C SER A 32 0.39 -29.64 -0.75
N MET A 33 1.54 -29.60 -0.08
CA MET A 33 2.28 -28.36 0.17
C MET A 33 2.82 -27.76 -1.13
N MET A 34 3.24 -28.58 -2.09
CA MET A 34 3.69 -28.10 -3.40
C MET A 34 2.55 -27.49 -4.23
N ILE A 35 1.33 -28.04 -4.13
CA ILE A 35 0.14 -27.45 -4.75
C ILE A 35 -0.25 -26.15 -4.06
N LEU A 36 -0.28 -26.13 -2.72
CA LEU A 36 -0.57 -24.94 -1.93
C LEU A 36 0.41 -23.80 -2.21
N LEU A 37 1.68 -24.12 -2.45
CA LEU A 37 2.69 -23.14 -2.85
C LEU A 37 2.33 -22.45 -4.17
N ASN A 38 1.89 -23.22 -5.16
CA ASN A 38 1.44 -22.67 -6.44
C ASN A 38 0.17 -21.83 -6.31
N LEU A 39 -0.69 -22.17 -5.34
CA LEU A 39 -1.83 -21.35 -4.93
C LEU A 39 -1.42 -20.06 -4.22
N GLY A 40 -0.17 -19.85 -3.83
CA GLY A 40 0.22 -18.65 -3.07
C GLY A 40 0.30 -17.35 -3.87
N GLY A 41 0.10 -17.40 -5.19
CA GLY A 41 0.26 -16.26 -6.10
C GLY A 41 -0.79 -15.15 -5.88
N ARG A 42 -0.41 -13.90 -6.19
CA ARG A 42 -1.24 -12.68 -5.95
C ARG A 42 -2.59 -12.66 -6.69
N HIS A 43 -2.84 -13.62 -7.58
CA HIS A 43 -4.14 -13.84 -8.22
C HIS A 43 -4.39 -15.35 -8.25
N LEU A 44 -4.95 -15.87 -7.17
CA LEU A 44 -5.40 -17.26 -7.09
C LEU A 44 -6.49 -17.48 -8.12
N ALA A 45 -6.08 -18.05 -9.27
CA ALA A 45 -6.89 -18.65 -10.31
C ALA A 45 -8.19 -17.90 -10.66
N THR A 46 -8.24 -17.36 -11.87
CA THR A 46 -9.41 -16.79 -12.57
C THR A 46 -10.65 -17.72 -12.69
N GLY A 47 -10.79 -18.74 -11.84
CA GLY A 47 -11.92 -19.67 -11.76
C GLY A 47 -12.36 -20.03 -10.34
N LEU A 48 -11.92 -19.34 -9.28
CA LEU A 48 -12.47 -19.52 -7.93
C LEU A 48 -13.82 -18.82 -7.77
N THR A 49 -14.70 -19.41 -6.97
CA THR A 49 -15.96 -18.76 -6.59
C THR A 49 -15.70 -17.54 -5.68
N PRO A 50 -16.60 -16.55 -5.63
CA PRO A 50 -16.41 -15.35 -4.80
C PRO A 50 -16.16 -15.66 -3.32
N GLU A 51 -16.81 -16.68 -2.77
CA GLU A 51 -16.62 -17.11 -1.38
C GLU A 51 -15.25 -17.75 -1.14
N GLN A 52 -14.73 -18.51 -2.12
CA GLN A 52 -13.40 -19.09 -2.04
C GLN A 52 -12.32 -18.00 -2.10
N ASP A 53 -12.48 -17.03 -2.99
CA ASP A 53 -11.55 -15.90 -3.09
C ASP A 53 -11.46 -15.14 -1.77
N LYS A 54 -12.60 -14.89 -1.10
CA LYS A 54 -12.64 -14.28 0.23
C LYS A 54 -11.88 -15.09 1.29
N PHE A 55 -11.95 -16.42 1.26
CA PHE A 55 -11.18 -17.28 2.15
C PHE A 55 -9.67 -17.14 1.92
N PHE A 56 -9.23 -17.12 0.66
CA PHE A 56 -7.82 -17.00 0.30
C PHE A 56 -7.25 -15.60 0.54
N GLN A 57 -8.08 -14.57 0.49
CA GLN A 57 -7.72 -13.19 0.83
C GLN A 57 -7.55 -12.98 2.34
N HIS A 58 -7.97 -13.93 3.18
CA HIS A 58 -7.85 -13.78 4.62
C HIS A 58 -6.37 -13.67 5.04
N PRO A 59 -5.99 -12.69 5.87
CA PRO A 59 -4.59 -12.47 6.27
C PRO A 59 -3.93 -13.71 6.89
N TRP A 60 -4.70 -14.53 7.60
CA TRP A 60 -4.20 -15.78 8.18
C TRP A 60 -3.77 -16.79 7.11
N PHE A 61 -4.51 -16.89 5.99
CA PHE A 61 -4.14 -17.78 4.89
C PHE A 61 -2.81 -17.36 4.26
N ARG A 62 -2.59 -16.05 4.10
CA ARG A 62 -1.31 -15.50 3.64
C ARG A 62 -0.14 -15.89 4.55
N ARG A 63 -0.35 -15.92 5.88
CA ARG A 63 0.69 -16.37 6.84
C ARG A 63 1.00 -17.86 6.69
N ILE A 64 -0.01 -18.69 6.39
CA ILE A 64 0.18 -20.12 6.09
C ILE A 64 0.95 -20.32 4.81
N LEU A 65 0.69 -19.55 3.76
CA LEU A 65 1.44 -19.65 2.51
C LEU A 65 2.95 -19.43 2.72
N ILE A 66 3.32 -18.49 3.59
CA ILE A 66 4.72 -18.27 3.97
C ILE A 66 5.30 -19.54 4.61
N PHE A 67 4.57 -20.19 5.51
CA PHE A 67 4.99 -21.49 6.06
C PHE A 67 5.18 -22.56 4.98
N VAL A 68 4.25 -22.65 4.03
CA VAL A 68 4.32 -23.61 2.92
C VAL A 68 5.60 -23.41 2.09
N VAL A 69 5.96 -22.15 1.79
CA VAL A 69 7.21 -21.81 1.09
C VAL A 69 8.43 -22.36 1.84
N PHE A 70 8.52 -22.11 3.15
CA PHE A 70 9.62 -22.63 3.96
C PHE A 70 9.63 -24.15 4.07
N PHE A 71 8.46 -24.78 4.19
CA PHE A 71 8.37 -26.24 4.26
C PHE A 71 8.87 -26.91 2.98
N VAL A 72 8.46 -26.39 1.81
CA VAL A 72 8.90 -26.94 0.52
C VAL A 72 10.43 -26.82 0.38
N GLY A 73 11.02 -25.72 0.84
CA GLY A 73 12.48 -25.53 0.81
C GLY A 73 13.26 -26.35 1.84
N THR A 74 12.73 -26.53 3.05
CA THR A 74 13.47 -27.17 4.18
C THR A 74 13.17 -28.66 4.36
N ARG A 75 12.02 -29.14 3.88
CA ARG A 75 11.55 -30.53 4.03
C ARG A 75 11.38 -30.98 5.49
N ASN A 76 11.27 -30.02 6.42
CA ASN A 76 11.08 -30.29 7.84
C ASN A 76 10.01 -29.36 8.42
N ALA A 77 8.86 -29.92 8.78
CA ALA A 77 7.70 -29.19 9.27
C ALA A 77 7.96 -28.40 10.56
N LEU A 78 8.77 -28.94 11.48
CA LEU A 78 9.07 -28.25 12.73
C LEU A 78 9.95 -27.02 12.46
N THR A 79 11.03 -27.21 11.69
CA THR A 79 11.94 -26.12 11.32
C THR A 79 11.23 -25.05 10.50
N SER A 80 10.41 -25.44 9.52
CA SER A 80 9.67 -24.47 8.70
C SER A 80 8.63 -23.69 9.50
N LEU A 81 8.00 -24.31 10.51
CA LEU A 81 7.07 -23.63 11.41
C LEU A 81 7.78 -22.52 12.18
N PHE A 82 8.90 -22.84 12.84
CA PHE A 82 9.68 -21.84 13.57
C PHE A 82 10.17 -20.70 12.66
N MET A 83 10.71 -21.03 11.48
CA MET A 83 11.16 -20.02 10.52
C MET A 83 10.02 -19.13 10.04
N SER A 84 8.85 -19.71 9.78
CA SER A 84 7.67 -18.97 9.34
C SER A 84 7.15 -18.03 10.43
N ILE A 85 7.18 -18.42 11.70
CA ILE A 85 6.77 -17.54 12.79
C ILE A 85 7.76 -16.37 12.91
N LEU A 86 9.07 -16.67 12.87
CA LEU A 86 10.11 -15.65 12.95
C LEU A 86 10.01 -14.63 11.82
N ILE A 87 9.85 -15.09 10.57
CA ILE A 87 9.74 -14.17 9.43
C ILE A 87 8.43 -13.38 9.45
N ASN A 88 7.32 -13.97 9.89
CA ASN A 88 6.06 -13.25 10.04
C ASN A 88 6.18 -12.16 11.11
N LEU A 89 6.90 -12.42 12.20
CA LEU A 89 7.19 -11.41 13.23
C LEU A 89 8.03 -10.27 12.66
N ILE A 90 9.12 -10.60 11.96
CA ILE A 90 9.99 -9.60 11.32
C ILE A 90 9.21 -8.74 10.32
N LEU A 91 8.41 -9.36 9.44
CA LEU A 91 7.61 -8.64 8.45
C LEU A 91 6.49 -7.81 9.08
N SER A 92 5.85 -8.31 10.15
CA SER A 92 4.72 -7.61 10.79
C SER A 92 5.12 -6.52 11.77
N TYR A 93 6.32 -6.59 12.34
CA TYR A 93 6.80 -5.64 13.37
C TYR A 93 8.01 -4.83 12.94
N LEU A 94 9.02 -5.46 12.33
CA LEU A 94 10.33 -4.85 12.07
C LEU A 94 10.35 -4.09 10.74
N LEU A 95 9.67 -4.62 9.72
CA LEU A 95 9.54 -4.02 8.38
C LEU A 95 8.15 -3.40 8.14
N ASN A 96 7.27 -3.42 9.14
CA ASN A 96 5.96 -2.81 9.04
C ASN A 96 6.05 -1.34 9.45
N ASP A 97 5.74 -0.43 8.52
CA ASP A 97 5.77 1.02 8.73
C ASP A 97 4.69 1.49 9.73
N GLN A 98 3.70 0.65 10.03
CA GLN A 98 2.68 0.91 11.05
C GLN A 98 3.12 0.48 12.47
N SER A 99 4.28 -0.15 12.61
CA SER A 99 4.83 -0.59 13.89
C SER A 99 5.78 0.44 14.46
N ASP A 100 5.72 0.66 15.78
CA ASP A 100 6.60 1.58 16.51
C ASP A 100 8.09 1.19 16.39
N MET A 101 8.37 -0.07 15.99
CA MET A 101 9.70 -0.63 15.76
C MET A 101 10.03 -0.77 14.26
N TYR A 102 9.57 0.15 13.41
CA TYR A 102 9.96 0.19 12.00
C TYR A 102 11.46 0.54 11.86
N LEU A 103 12.28 -0.45 11.52
CA LEU A 103 13.74 -0.34 11.51
C LEU A 103 14.27 0.38 10.27
N LEU A 104 13.44 0.48 9.22
CA LEU A 104 13.73 1.17 7.97
C LEU A 104 13.27 2.63 8.00
N LYS A 105 12.96 3.20 9.18
CA LYS A 105 12.63 4.61 9.31
C LYS A 105 13.82 5.41 8.77
N PRO A 106 13.68 6.13 7.65
CA PRO A 106 14.80 6.83 7.08
C PRO A 106 15.26 7.84 8.14
N ASN A 107 16.55 7.80 8.48
CA ASN A 107 17.19 8.73 9.41
C ASN A 107 17.32 10.11 8.74
N ILE A 108 16.23 10.60 8.15
CA ILE A 108 16.11 12.01 7.84
C ILE A 108 16.04 12.63 9.22
N LYS A 109 17.12 13.31 9.60
CA LYS A 109 17.07 14.28 10.68
C LYS A 109 15.95 15.23 10.29
N GLU A 110 14.75 15.00 10.81
CA GLU A 110 13.70 16.00 10.82
C GLU A 110 14.35 17.16 11.57
N LYS A 111 14.83 18.14 10.79
CA LYS A 111 15.18 19.43 11.32
C LYS A 111 13.85 19.90 11.90
N LYS A 112 13.71 19.79 13.22
CA LYS A 112 12.55 20.21 13.98
C LYS A 112 12.25 21.65 13.55
N VAL A 113 11.32 21.81 12.62
CA VAL A 113 10.76 23.12 12.30
C VAL A 113 9.86 23.39 13.49
N GLU A 114 10.44 24.05 14.48
CA GLU A 114 9.66 24.64 15.55
C GLU A 114 8.68 25.59 14.88
N THR A 115 7.42 25.17 14.80
CA THR A 115 6.30 26.03 14.46
C THR A 115 6.08 26.98 15.62
N SER A 116 6.95 27.98 15.69
CA SER A 116 6.71 29.21 16.43
C SER A 116 5.48 29.86 15.80
N PHE A 117 4.38 29.86 16.54
CA PHE A 117 3.14 30.53 16.20
C PHE A 117 3.32 32.04 16.41
N ASP A 118 4.08 32.71 15.55
CA ASP A 118 4.07 34.17 15.50
C ASP A 118 3.06 34.63 14.45
N LYS A 119 2.00 35.28 14.94
CA LYS A 119 1.04 36.02 14.13
C LYS A 119 1.73 37.31 13.67
N ASP A 120 2.00 37.40 12.38
CA ASP A 120 2.22 38.68 11.70
C ASP A 120 1.18 38.88 10.59
N VAL A 121 0.85 40.15 10.41
CA VAL A 121 -0.28 40.82 9.81
C VAL A 121 -0.23 40.75 8.28
N SER A 122 -0.51 39.60 7.67
CA SER A 122 -0.96 39.53 6.27
C SER A 122 -1.58 38.18 5.88
N GLY A 123 -2.55 37.68 6.63
CA GLY A 123 -3.63 36.78 6.14
C GLY A 123 -3.33 35.54 5.26
N ALA A 124 -2.09 35.05 5.12
CA ALA A 124 -1.76 33.87 4.32
C ALA A 124 -0.73 32.99 5.03
N PRO A 125 -0.95 31.66 5.16
CA PRO A 125 0.00 30.77 5.81
C PRO A 125 1.23 30.56 4.91
N ILE A 126 2.40 30.96 5.40
CA ILE A 126 3.69 30.63 4.79
C ILE A 126 4.11 29.25 5.31
N TYR A 127 4.17 28.25 4.41
CA TYR A 127 4.79 26.96 4.70
C TYR A 127 6.30 27.06 4.42
N THR A 128 7.08 27.46 5.43
CA THR A 128 8.56 27.38 5.39
C THR A 128 9.01 25.94 5.60
N GLY A 129 8.88 25.12 4.55
CA GLY A 129 9.32 23.71 4.62
C GLY A 129 9.21 22.90 3.35
N LEU A 130 8.89 23.50 2.20
CA LEU A 130 8.75 22.76 0.96
C LEU A 130 10.13 22.38 0.42
N THR A 131 10.30 21.10 0.07
CA THR A 131 11.40 20.63 -0.77
C THR A 131 11.44 21.44 -2.08
N PRO A 132 12.59 21.55 -2.76
CA PRO A 132 12.68 22.33 -4.01
C PRO A 132 11.62 21.91 -5.04
N GLU A 133 11.27 20.63 -5.10
CA GLU A 133 10.19 20.13 -5.96
C GLU A 133 8.81 20.64 -5.54
N GLU A 134 8.49 20.60 -4.25
CA GLU A 134 7.18 21.07 -3.76
C GLU A 134 7.00 22.58 -3.99
N THR A 135 8.05 23.39 -3.82
CA THR A 135 7.96 24.84 -4.11
C THR A 135 7.67 25.11 -5.58
N GLU A 136 8.25 24.32 -6.47
CA GLU A 136 8.03 24.46 -7.90
C GLU A 136 6.61 24.00 -8.29
N ILE A 137 6.12 22.92 -7.68
CA ILE A 137 4.75 22.47 -7.83
C ILE A 137 3.78 23.55 -7.37
N HIS A 138 4.00 24.13 -6.19
CA HIS A 138 3.16 25.22 -5.68
C HIS A 138 3.20 26.46 -6.57
N LYS A 139 4.38 26.85 -7.07
CA LYS A 139 4.52 27.97 -8.01
C LYS A 139 3.75 27.70 -9.30
N ARG A 140 3.89 26.51 -9.88
CA ARG A 140 3.16 26.09 -11.10
C ARG A 140 1.64 26.03 -10.86
N LEU A 141 1.18 25.55 -9.71
CA LEU A 141 -0.23 25.55 -9.35
C LEU A 141 -0.76 26.99 -9.23
N THR A 142 -0.02 27.86 -8.56
CA THR A 142 -0.42 29.26 -8.33
C THR A 142 -0.45 30.04 -9.65
N GLU A 143 0.53 29.81 -10.53
CA GLU A 143 0.56 30.42 -11.87
C GLU A 143 -0.58 29.91 -12.76
N LYS A 144 -0.90 28.61 -12.71
CA LYS A 144 -2.06 28.04 -13.41
C LYS A 144 -3.37 28.60 -12.86
N LEU A 145 -3.53 28.72 -11.54
CA LEU A 145 -4.71 29.31 -10.92
C LEU A 145 -4.86 30.79 -11.31
N ASN A 146 -3.79 31.57 -11.30
CA ASN A 146 -3.81 32.97 -11.74
C ASN A 146 -4.08 33.12 -13.25
N LYS A 147 -3.65 32.16 -14.07
CA LYS A 147 -3.96 32.16 -15.50
C LYS A 147 -5.43 31.78 -15.75
N ILE A 148 -5.95 30.80 -15.02
CA ILE A 148 -7.37 30.42 -15.05
C ILE A 148 -8.22 31.57 -14.54
N SER A 149 -7.85 32.22 -13.43
CA SER A 149 -8.58 33.37 -12.90
C SER A 149 -8.56 34.56 -13.85
N LYS A 150 -7.44 34.82 -14.55
CA LYS A 150 -7.37 35.85 -15.60
C LYS A 150 -8.18 35.48 -16.84
N ILE A 151 -8.34 34.19 -17.15
CA ILE A 151 -9.22 33.73 -18.23
C ILE A 151 -10.68 33.91 -17.81
N ASP A 152 -11.04 33.55 -16.58
CA ASP A 152 -12.37 33.75 -16.02
C ASP A 152 -12.70 35.25 -15.88
N GLU A 153 -11.72 36.09 -15.53
CA GLU A 153 -11.84 37.55 -15.45
C GLU A 153 -11.93 38.19 -16.85
N LYS A 154 -11.31 37.59 -17.89
CA LYS A 154 -11.53 38.00 -19.29
C LYS A 154 -12.89 37.56 -19.85
N VAL A 155 -13.49 36.52 -19.27
CA VAL A 155 -14.81 35.99 -19.64
C VAL A 155 -15.93 36.65 -18.83
N LYS A 156 -15.61 37.29 -17.70
CA LYS A 156 -16.55 38.02 -16.86
C LYS A 156 -16.36 39.54 -16.97
N GLU A 157 -17.07 40.10 -17.97
CA GLU A 157 -17.56 41.48 -18.07
C GLU A 157 -16.67 42.55 -18.73
N PRO A 158 -17.21 43.28 -19.72
CA PRO A 158 -18.07 44.43 -19.41
C PRO A 158 -19.56 44.25 -19.77
N GLU A 159 -20.43 44.72 -18.86
CA GLU A 159 -21.89 44.85 -18.99
C GLU A 159 -22.22 46.07 -19.91
N PRO A 160 -23.46 46.23 -20.40
CA PRO A 160 -23.78 46.44 -21.80
C PRO A 160 -23.97 47.93 -22.13
N GLN A 161 -23.03 48.53 -22.86
CA GLN A 161 -23.20 49.89 -23.37
C GLN A 161 -23.13 49.86 -24.90
N ASP A 162 -24.29 49.88 -25.56
CA ASP A 162 -24.64 50.85 -26.63
C ASP A 162 -25.94 50.50 -27.38
N ILE A 163 -26.40 49.25 -27.33
CA ILE A 163 -27.49 48.81 -28.23
C ILE A 163 -28.89 49.17 -27.68
N SER A 164 -29.12 49.06 -26.37
CA SER A 164 -30.42 49.35 -25.77
C SER A 164 -30.77 50.85 -25.83
N SER A 165 -29.79 51.74 -25.61
CA SER A 165 -29.96 53.19 -25.71
C SER A 165 -30.28 53.63 -27.13
N GLN A 166 -29.62 53.04 -28.12
CA GLN A 166 -29.86 53.31 -29.55
C GLN A 166 -31.26 52.83 -29.98
N ILE A 167 -31.71 51.66 -29.52
CA ILE A 167 -33.06 51.16 -29.80
C ILE A 167 -34.11 52.08 -29.19
N THR A 168 -33.95 52.50 -27.93
CA THR A 168 -34.92 53.40 -27.28
C THR A 168 -35.00 54.77 -27.96
N GLN A 169 -33.88 55.32 -28.44
CA GLN A 169 -33.88 56.56 -29.22
C GLN A 169 -34.65 56.42 -30.53
N VAL A 170 -34.43 55.34 -31.29
CA VAL A 170 -35.12 55.10 -32.56
C VAL A 170 -36.64 54.93 -32.36
N TYR A 171 -37.08 54.19 -31.34
CA TYR A 171 -38.50 54.05 -31.04
C TYR A 171 -39.15 55.37 -30.60
N SER A 172 -38.43 56.20 -29.83
CA SER A 172 -38.93 57.52 -29.42
C SER A 172 -39.09 58.50 -30.59
N GLU A 173 -38.21 58.42 -31.59
CA GLU A 173 -38.24 59.28 -32.77
C GLU A 173 -39.37 58.90 -33.75
N ILE A 174 -39.66 57.60 -33.88
CA ILE A 174 -40.76 57.10 -34.72
C ILE A 174 -42.13 57.45 -34.13
N MET A 175 -42.29 57.30 -32.81
CA MET A 175 -43.56 57.58 -32.13
C MET A 175 -43.85 59.08 -31.97
N GLY A 176 -42.84 59.95 -32.03
CA GLY A 176 -43.02 61.41 -32.00
C GLY A 176 -43.41 62.03 -33.34
N LYS A 177 -43.39 61.26 -34.44
CA LYS A 177 -43.75 61.69 -35.80
C LYS A 177 -45.10 61.15 -36.29
N LEU A 178 -45.80 60.35 -35.48
CA LEU A 178 -47.18 59.90 -35.71
C LEU A 178 -48.17 60.82 -35.00
#